data_AF-A0A560BNI9-F1
#
_entry.id   AF-A0A560BNI9-F1
#
_cell.length_a   1.000
_cell.length_b   1.000
_cell.length_c   1.000
_cell.angle_alpha   90.00
_cell.angle_beta   90.00
_cell.angle_gamma   90.00
#
_symmetry.space_group_name_H-M   'P 1'
#
loop_
_entity.id
_entity.type
_entity.pdbx_description
1 polymer ?
#
loop_
_entity_poly.entity_id
_entity_poly.type
_entity_poly.pdbx_seq_one_letter_code
_entity_poly.pdbx_strand_id
1 'polypeptide(L)'
;MSQKLSVTARNAGHYGDRHRRPGETFELSAKSDLAPWMKPIGWGVEAVGALEKPAVGVIPEPEHTAALSRITDLEQALVIVQEERDAADAVVEATKARIAELEAQLAAATAPKAEEKAPAPPVQQPKAAAKTDKT
;
A
#
# COMPACT_ATOMS: atom_id res chain seq x y z
N MET A 1 45.80 -24.41 13.71
CA MET A 1 45.56 -23.12 13.05
C MET A 1 44.15 -23.15 12.46
N SER A 2 43.20 -22.38 13.00
CA SER A 2 41.85 -22.31 12.42
C SER A 2 41.91 -21.49 11.14
N GLN A 3 41.66 -22.13 9.99
CA GLN A 3 41.47 -21.41 8.73
C GLN A 3 40.18 -20.59 8.85
N LYS A 4 40.32 -19.27 8.92
CA LYS A 4 39.17 -18.36 8.83
C LYS A 4 38.60 -18.44 7.42
N LEU A 5 37.30 -18.69 7.32
CA LEU A 5 36.60 -18.83 6.04
C LEU A 5 35.85 -17.52 5.74
N SER A 6 36.23 -16.83 4.66
CA SER A 6 35.50 -15.65 4.19
C SER A 6 34.23 -16.07 3.46
N VAL A 7 33.11 -15.43 3.79
CA VAL A 7 31.79 -15.69 3.19
C VAL A 7 31.10 -14.37 2.83
N THR A 8 30.23 -14.41 1.83
CA THR A 8 29.30 -13.33 1.49
C THR A 8 27.87 -13.74 1.83
N ALA A 9 27.12 -12.87 2.50
CA ALA A 9 25.70 -13.08 2.76
C ALA A 9 24.89 -13.06 1.45
N ARG A 10 24.18 -14.14 1.13
CA ARG A 10 23.20 -14.17 0.01
C ARG A 10 21.92 -13.45 0.41
N ASN A 11 21.44 -13.72 1.62
CA ASN A 11 20.23 -13.15 2.21
C ASN A 11 20.56 -12.51 3.57
N ALA A 12 19.62 -11.74 4.12
CA ALA A 12 19.74 -11.21 5.48
C ALA A 12 19.74 -12.37 6.50
N GLY A 13 20.62 -12.31 7.48
CA GLY A 13 20.77 -13.36 8.49
C GLY A 13 21.63 -12.94 9.67
N HIS A 14 21.58 -13.68 10.78
CA HIS A 14 22.41 -13.40 11.95
C HIS A 14 23.61 -14.35 12.01
N TYR A 15 24.78 -13.80 12.29
CA TYR A 15 25.98 -14.55 12.62
C TYR A 15 26.62 -14.01 13.91
N GLY A 16 26.68 -14.85 14.95
CA GLY A 16 26.89 -14.39 16.31
C GLY A 16 25.81 -13.38 16.71
N ASP A 17 26.21 -12.28 17.34
CA ASP A 17 25.31 -11.19 17.75
C ASP A 17 25.08 -10.14 16.66
N ARG A 18 25.59 -10.36 15.43
CA ARG A 18 25.48 -9.39 14.33
C ARG A 18 24.51 -9.84 13.26
N HIS A 19 23.59 -8.94 12.92
CA HIS A 19 22.81 -9.04 11.70
C HIS A 19 23.66 -8.67 10.49
N ARG A 20 23.69 -9.54 9.49
CA ARG A 20 24.41 -9.38 8.21
C ARG A 20 23.40 -9.12 7.11
N ARG A 21 23.70 -8.12 6.29
CA ARG A 21 22.85 -7.74 5.14
C ARG A 21 23.24 -8.52 3.89
N PRO A 22 22.32 -8.71 2.92
CA PRO A 22 22.67 -9.29 1.62
C PRO A 22 23.86 -8.55 0.98
N GLY A 23 24.81 -9.31 0.43
CA GLY A 23 26.04 -8.80 -0.17
C GLY A 23 27.18 -8.48 0.81
N GLU A 24 26.91 -8.48 2.12
CA GLU A 24 27.94 -8.21 3.13
C GLU A 24 28.93 -9.38 3.23
N THR A 25 30.22 -9.07 3.21
CA THR A 25 31.29 -10.06 3.34
C THR A 25 31.87 -10.07 4.75
N PHE A 26 32.07 -11.26 5.32
CA PHE A 26 32.61 -11.44 6.66
C PHE A 26 33.34 -12.77 6.81
N GLU A 27 34.13 -12.91 7.87
CA GLU A 27 34.87 -14.13 8.19
C GLU A 27 34.12 -14.98 9.21
N LEU A 28 34.12 -16.30 9.01
CA LEU A 28 33.63 -17.29 9.97
C LEU A 28 34.77 -17.73 10.91
N SER A 29 34.42 -17.92 12.19
CA SER A 29 35.31 -18.52 13.18
C SER A 29 35.56 -20.01 12.93
N ALA A 30 34.55 -20.73 12.43
CA ALA A 30 34.66 -22.14 12.06
C ALA A 30 33.86 -22.46 10.79
N LYS A 31 34.30 -23.47 10.02
CA LYS A 31 33.58 -23.93 8.81
C LYS A 31 32.19 -24.50 9.15
N SER A 32 32.00 -25.02 10.35
CA SER A 32 30.71 -25.48 10.88
C SER A 32 29.67 -24.36 11.00
N ASP A 33 30.12 -23.11 11.06
CA ASP A 33 29.24 -21.95 11.21
C ASP A 33 28.61 -21.51 9.87
N LEU A 34 28.95 -22.18 8.78
CA LEU A 34 28.44 -21.86 7.47
C LEU A 34 26.94 -22.16 7.39
N ALA A 35 26.13 -21.11 7.35
CA ALA A 35 24.68 -21.22 7.21
C ALA A 35 24.24 -21.21 5.73
N PRO A 36 23.04 -21.73 5.39
CA PRO A 36 22.55 -21.79 4.01
C PRO A 36 22.42 -20.44 3.30
N TRP A 37 22.27 -19.36 4.07
CA TRP A 37 22.19 -17.99 3.55
C TRP A 37 23.56 -17.36 3.27
N MET A 38 24.66 -18.07 3.53
CA MET A 38 26.05 -17.61 3.31
C MET A 38 26.67 -18.27 2.06
N LYS A 39 27.60 -17.58 1.39
CA LYS A 39 28.36 -18.09 0.25
C LYS A 39 29.86 -18.00 0.52
N PRO A 40 30.59 -19.12 0.61
CA PRO A 40 32.04 -19.12 0.74
C PRO A 40 32.74 -18.39 -0.41
N ILE A 41 33.71 -17.57 -0.08
CA ILE A 41 34.54 -16.81 -1.03
C ILE A 41 35.82 -17.62 -1.27
N GLY A 42 36.17 -17.84 -2.54
CA GLY A 42 37.37 -18.60 -2.92
C GLY A 42 37.24 -20.11 -2.90
N TRP A 43 36.08 -20.67 -2.51
CA TRP A 43 35.77 -22.09 -2.73
C TRP A 43 35.30 -22.28 -4.18
N GLY A 44 36.28 -22.33 -5.08
CA GLY A 44 36.11 -22.82 -6.43
C GLY A 44 36.03 -24.35 -6.40
N VAL A 45 34.81 -24.86 -6.52
CA VAL A 45 34.41 -26.11 -7.18
C VAL A 45 35.54 -27.10 -7.50
N GLU A 46 35.80 -27.98 -6.54
CA GLU A 46 36.39 -29.32 -6.78
C GLU A 46 35.39 -30.43 -6.38
N ALA A 47 34.10 -30.15 -6.56
CA ALA A 47 33.09 -31.19 -6.66
C ALA A 47 32.10 -30.74 -7.73
N VAL A 48 31.85 -31.64 -8.68
CA VAL A 48 31.08 -31.47 -9.91
C VAL A 48 31.89 -30.86 -11.06
N GLY A 49 32.15 -31.68 -12.08
CA GLY A 49 32.52 -31.22 -13.42
C GLY A 49 31.40 -30.42 -14.09
N ALA A 50 31.00 -29.30 -13.49
CA ALA A 50 29.92 -28.44 -13.95
C ALA A 50 30.20 -26.96 -13.64
N LEU A 51 31.42 -26.50 -13.90
CA LEU A 51 31.73 -25.07 -14.02
C LEU A 51 32.69 -24.84 -15.17
N GLU A 52 32.11 -24.62 -16.34
CA GLU A 52 32.69 -23.64 -17.26
C GLU A 52 32.78 -22.27 -16.57
N LYS A 53 33.78 -21.51 -17.01
CA LYS A 53 34.14 -20.11 -16.69
C LYS A 53 32.97 -19.19 -16.34
N PRO A 54 33.22 -18.06 -15.63
CA PRO A 54 32.22 -17.02 -15.47
C PRO A 54 32.01 -16.32 -16.83
N ALA A 55 31.20 -16.93 -17.69
CA ALA A 55 30.44 -16.17 -18.65
C ALA A 55 29.40 -15.40 -17.85
N VAL A 56 29.19 -14.13 -18.18
CA VAL A 56 27.90 -13.46 -17.94
C VAL A 56 26.82 -14.51 -18.23
N GLY A 57 26.08 -14.93 -17.19
CA GLY A 57 25.31 -16.16 -17.20
C GLY A 57 24.36 -16.19 -18.39
N VAL A 58 24.75 -16.91 -19.44
CA VAL A 58 23.87 -17.24 -20.55
C VAL A 58 22.88 -18.23 -19.95
N ILE A 59 21.69 -17.74 -19.63
CA ILE A 59 20.55 -18.61 -19.35
C ILE A 59 20.43 -19.50 -20.60
N PRO A 60 20.35 -20.84 -20.46
CA PRO A 60 20.11 -21.71 -21.61
C PRO A 60 18.93 -21.15 -22.41
N GLU A 61 19.10 -20.91 -23.71
CA GLU A 61 18.05 -20.39 -24.63
C GLU A 61 16.60 -20.86 -24.31
N PRO A 62 16.34 -22.15 -24.04
CA PRO A 62 15.00 -22.60 -23.66
C PRO A 62 14.51 -22.06 -22.30
N GLU A 63 15.39 -21.97 -21.30
CA GLU A 63 15.07 -21.40 -19.98
C GLU A 63 14.90 -19.88 -20.06
N HIS A 64 15.64 -19.20 -20.95
CA HIS A 64 15.50 -17.76 -21.20
C HIS A 64 14.16 -17.44 -21.85
N THR A 65 13.77 -18.24 -22.84
CA THR A 65 12.47 -18.12 -23.51
C THR A 65 11.30 -18.38 -22.55
N ALA A 66 11.42 -19.41 -21.69
CA ALA A 66 10.42 -19.69 -20.66
C ALA A 66 10.32 -18.55 -19.62
N ALA A 67 11.46 -17.98 -19.20
CA ALA A 67 11.50 -16.85 -18.29
C ALA A 67 10.84 -15.60 -18.90
N LEU A 68 11.14 -15.28 -20.16
CA LEU A 68 10.51 -14.18 -20.88
C LEU A 68 9.00 -14.37 -21.04
N SER A 69 8.55 -15.58 -21.38
CA SER A 69 7.12 -15.90 -21.44
C SER A 69 6.45 -15.68 -20.09
N ARG A 70 7.09 -16.13 -19.00
CA ARG A 70 6.55 -15.95 -17.64
C ARG A 70 6.51 -14.47 -17.23
N ILE A 71 7.49 -13.67 -17.65
CA ILE A 71 7.49 -12.22 -17.42
C ILE A 71 6.30 -11.58 -18.14
N THR A 72 6.08 -11.89 -19.42
CA THR A 72 4.93 -11.38 -20.17
C THR A 72 3.60 -11.76 -19.51
N ASP A 73 3.45 -13.00 -19.06
CA ASP A 73 2.24 -13.46 -18.35
C ASP A 73 2.02 -12.68 -17.05
N LEU A 74 3.10 -12.40 -16.31
CA LEU A 74 3.04 -11.64 -15.06
C LEU A 74 2.73 -10.17 -15.30
N GLU A 75 3.28 -9.56 -16.35
CA GLU A 75 2.98 -8.19 -16.75
C GLU A 75 1.51 -8.06 -17.15
N GLN A 76 0.97 -9.03 -17.90
CA GLN A 76 -0.44 -9.05 -18.26
C GLN A 76 -1.34 -9.24 -17.03
N ALA A 77 -1.00 -10.15 -16.12
CA ALA A 77 -1.72 -10.34 -14.87
C ALA A 77 -1.69 -9.07 -14.01
N LEU A 78 -0.56 -8.35 -13.99
CA LEU A 78 -0.43 -7.10 -13.26
C LEU A 78 -1.37 -6.03 -13.82
N VAL A 79 -1.50 -5.92 -15.16
CA VAL A 79 -2.45 -4.99 -15.81
C VAL A 79 -3.89 -5.30 -15.41
N ILE A 80 -4.30 -6.57 -15.41
CA ILE A 80 -5.66 -6.98 -15.03
C ILE A 80 -5.94 -6.58 -13.57
N VAL A 81 -5.02 -6.88 -12.65
CA VAL A 81 -5.16 -6.51 -11.24
C VAL A 81 -5.22 -4.98 -11.06
N GLN A 82 -4.49 -4.23 -11.90
CA GLN A 82 -4.51 -2.77 -11.92
C GLN A 82 -5.92 -2.26 -12.26
N GLU A 83 -6.52 -2.79 -13.32
CA GLU A 83 -7.85 -2.41 -13.79
C GLU A 83 -8.95 -2.77 -12.78
N GLU A 84 -8.87 -3.97 -12.18
CA GLU A 84 -9.80 -4.39 -11.12
C GLU A 84 -9.71 -3.48 -9.90
N ARG A 85 -8.51 -3.08 -9.49
CA ARG A 85 -8.31 -2.15 -8.39
C ARG A 85 -8.91 -0.78 -8.72
N ASP A 86 -8.62 -0.24 -9.89
CA ASP A 86 -9.11 1.09 -10.29
C ASP A 86 -10.66 1.10 -10.38
N ALA A 87 -11.26 -0.01 -10.84
CA ALA A 87 -12.71 -0.19 -10.80
C ALA A 87 -13.27 -0.26 -9.36
N ALA A 88 -12.58 -0.98 -8.46
CA ALA A 88 -12.97 -1.04 -7.05
C ALA A 88 -12.86 0.34 -6.37
N ASP A 89 -11.80 1.09 -6.64
CA ASP A 89 -11.60 2.45 -6.12
C ASP A 89 -12.72 3.39 -6.60
N ALA A 90 -13.12 3.30 -7.87
CA ALA A 90 -14.25 4.07 -8.40
C ALA A 90 -15.58 3.74 -7.67
N VAL A 91 -15.82 2.46 -7.36
CA VAL A 91 -17.00 2.04 -6.58
C VAL A 91 -16.95 2.58 -5.15
N VAL A 92 -15.77 2.58 -4.52
CA VAL A 92 -15.58 3.14 -3.17
C VAL A 92 -15.90 4.63 -3.17
N GLU A 93 -15.38 5.40 -4.12
CA GLU A 93 -15.65 6.84 -4.20
C GLU A 93 -17.12 7.14 -4.48
N ALA A 94 -17.77 6.38 -5.38
CA ALA A 94 -19.21 6.50 -5.62
C ALA A 94 -20.04 6.19 -4.36
N THR A 95 -19.63 5.18 -3.59
CA THR A 95 -20.29 4.80 -2.34
C THR A 95 -20.14 5.89 -1.28
N LYS A 96 -18.93 6.47 -1.13
CA LYS A 96 -18.70 7.61 -0.23
C LYS A 96 -19.57 8.81 -0.58
N ALA A 97 -19.67 9.15 -1.87
CA ALA A 97 -20.53 10.23 -2.34
C ALA A 97 -22.01 9.98 -1.98
N ARG A 98 -22.49 8.74 -2.15
CA ARG A 98 -23.86 8.37 -1.79
C ARG A 98 -24.11 8.44 -0.28
N ILE A 99 -23.14 8.03 0.54
CA ILE A 99 -23.24 8.17 2.01
C ILE A 99 -23.37 9.64 2.39
N ALA A 100 -22.50 10.51 1.87
CA ALA A 100 -22.55 11.95 2.15
C ALA A 100 -23.90 12.58 1.74
N GLU A 101 -24.46 12.16 0.60
CA GLU A 101 -25.78 12.60 0.16
C GLU A 101 -26.88 12.16 1.13
N LEU A 102 -26.87 10.90 1.57
CA LEU A 102 -27.84 10.37 2.52
C LEU A 102 -27.72 11.02 3.89
N GLU A 103 -26.51 11.29 4.37
CA GLU A 103 -26.25 12.03 5.60
C GLU A 103 -26.82 13.45 5.54
N ALA A 104 -26.65 14.14 4.39
CA ALA A 104 -27.24 15.47 4.18
C ALA A 104 -28.78 15.42 4.15
N GLN A 105 -29.37 14.41 3.50
CA GLN A 105 -30.83 14.22 3.49
C GLN A 105 -31.37 13.92 4.90
N LEU A 106 -30.67 13.11 5.68
CA LEU A 106 -31.04 12.81 7.06
C LEU A 106 -30.98 14.06 7.93
N ALA A 107 -29.93 14.87 7.78
CA ALA A 107 -29.80 16.16 8.47
C ALA A 107 -30.96 17.11 8.09
N ALA A 108 -31.32 17.20 6.81
CA ALA A 108 -32.45 18.01 6.35
C ALA A 108 -33.80 17.50 6.87
N ALA A 109 -34.00 16.18 6.95
CA ALA A 109 -35.24 15.58 7.43
C ALA A 109 -35.42 15.68 8.97
N THR A 110 -34.31 15.72 9.71
CA THR A 110 -34.30 15.84 11.18
C THR A 110 -34.16 17.27 11.67
N ALA A 111 -33.88 18.23 10.77
CA ALA A 111 -33.94 19.64 11.09
C ALA A 111 -35.37 19.97 11.59
N PRO A 112 -35.50 20.67 12.73
CA PRO A 112 -36.81 21.11 13.20
C PRO A 112 -37.44 21.94 12.08
N LYS A 113 -38.68 21.60 11.68
CA LYS A 113 -39.50 22.47 10.83
C LYS A 113 -39.47 23.83 11.50
N ALA A 114 -38.85 24.81 10.86
CA ALA A 114 -38.93 26.19 11.32
C ALA A 114 -40.42 26.48 11.46
N GLU A 115 -40.88 26.65 12.70
CA GLU A 115 -42.18 27.25 12.95
C GLU A 115 -42.12 28.59 12.25
N GLU A 116 -42.77 28.68 11.09
CA GLU A 116 -43.14 29.93 10.48
C GLU A 116 -44.02 30.61 11.51
N LYS A 117 -43.37 31.43 12.36
CA LYS A 117 -44.03 32.26 13.33
C LYS A 117 -44.90 33.20 12.52
N ALA A 118 -46.17 32.83 12.38
CA ALA A 118 -47.18 33.59 11.67
C ALA A 118 -47.01 35.07 12.06
N PRO A 119 -46.98 36.01 11.10
CA PRO A 119 -46.86 37.43 11.42
C PRO A 119 -47.97 37.76 12.41
N ALA A 120 -47.58 38.32 13.56
CA ALA A 120 -48.52 38.67 14.61
C ALA A 120 -49.66 39.51 14.01
N PRO A 121 -50.93 39.23 14.35
CA PRO A 121 -52.05 39.98 13.81
C PRO A 121 -51.83 41.48 14.07
N PRO A 122 -52.14 42.36 13.11
CA PRO A 122 -51.86 43.78 13.25
C PRO A 122 -52.54 44.32 14.50
N VAL A 123 -51.74 44.88 15.40
CA VAL A 123 -52.22 45.54 16.61
C VAL A 123 -53.10 46.71 16.18
N GLN A 124 -54.41 46.60 16.38
CA GLN A 124 -55.33 47.71 16.17
C GLN A 124 -54.99 48.79 17.20
N GLN A 125 -54.41 49.90 16.73
CA GLN A 125 -54.24 51.08 17.57
C GLN A 125 -55.63 51.61 17.98
N PRO A 126 -55.84 51.99 19.25
CA PRO A 126 -57.11 52.54 19.68
C PRO A 126 -57.35 53.87 18.95
N LYS A 127 -58.49 53.98 18.26
CA LYS A 127 -58.98 55.26 17.71
C LYS A 127 -59.08 56.27 18.84
N ALA A 128 -58.30 57.34 18.77
CA ALA A 128 -58.48 58.51 19.62
C ALA A 128 -59.91 59.02 19.41
N ALA A 129 -60.71 59.05 20.49
CA ALA A 129 -62.01 59.67 20.49
C ALA A 129 -61.82 61.18 20.23
N ALA A 130 -62.26 61.63 19.06
CA ALA A 130 -62.43 63.05 18.80
C ALA A 130 -63.47 63.58 19.78
N LYS A 131 -63.02 64.35 20.77
CA LYS A 131 -63.92 65.17 21.59
C LYS A 131 -64.48 66.24 20.66
N THR A 132 -65.73 66.08 20.27
CA THR A 132 -66.55 67.18 19.77
C THR A 132 -66.74 68.15 20.91
N ASP A 133 -65.99 69.25 20.88
CA ASP A 133 -66.31 70.40 21.70
C ASP A 133 -67.37 71.22 20.95
N LYS A 134 -68.49 71.43 21.64
CA LYS A 134 -69.65 72.18 21.19
C LYS A 134 -69.90 73.18 22.30
N THR A 135 -69.52 74.43 22.10
CA THR A 135 -70.34 75.66 22.20
C THR A 135 -69.40 76.86 22.15
#